data_AF-A0AAN7U600-F1
#
_entry.id   AF-A0AAN7U600-F1
#
_cell.length_a   1.000
_cell.length_b   1.000
_cell.length_c   1.000
_cell.angle_alpha   90.00
_cell.angle_beta   90.00
_cell.angle_gamma   90.00
#
_symmetry.space_group_name_H-M   'P 1'
#
loop_
_entity.id
_entity.type
_entity.pdbx_description
1 polymer ?
#
loop_
_entity_poly.entity_id
_entity_poly.type
_entity_poly.pdbx_seq_one_letter_code
_entity_poly.pdbx_strand_id
1 'polypeptide(L)'
;MARVELKSTNDEYQKLKNNNNKLGEDIKNQMKEFEQTRKSLIENHKLEIENLKKSESDKHQLEIQQFKQESEQLKREKHESNLQVERVQAEISILLSSSNDKNSKKNSLKNQKKDLDNALKRCKDQESKINQLEKDKSKLHDELTKLQKSSSSTSSQSSHKFVLGKKPSNKNTTTTTTTTTTTTTSSPPLVQAPPPLDEDDITSVKKFAFYYMNLAIKTDAMTKGLPCNINSSDILEELLSKNIKVQHWSEVISKKLKENK
;
A
#
# COMPACT_ATOMS: atom_id res chain seq x y z
N MET A 1 61.14 -51.64 49.65
CA MET A 1 60.22 -51.34 48.53
C MET A 1 58.78 -51.16 49.01
N ALA A 2 58.16 -52.12 49.70
CA ALA A 2 56.74 -52.05 50.13
C ALA A 2 56.31 -50.77 50.90
N ARG A 3 57.16 -50.18 51.75
CA ARG A 3 56.82 -48.97 52.52
C ARG A 3 56.75 -47.69 51.65
N VAL A 4 57.46 -47.66 50.53
CA VAL A 4 57.45 -46.53 49.58
C VAL A 4 56.21 -46.59 48.70
N GLU A 5 55.82 -47.79 48.26
CA GLU A 5 54.60 -48.02 47.48
C GLU A 5 53.33 -47.70 48.27
N LEU A 6 53.26 -48.06 49.57
CA LEU A 6 52.14 -47.72 50.45
C LEU A 6 51.97 -46.21 50.68
N LYS A 7 53.08 -45.45 50.66
CA LYS A 7 53.03 -43.99 50.80
C LYS A 7 52.53 -43.34 49.52
N SER A 8 53.01 -43.82 48.37
CA SER A 8 52.57 -43.36 47.05
C SER A 8 51.07 -43.57 46.81
N THR A 9 50.53 -44.74 47.18
CA THR A 9 49.10 -45.03 47.02
C THR A 9 48.22 -44.21 47.96
N ASN A 10 48.68 -43.93 49.18
CA ASN A 10 47.97 -43.05 50.10
C ASN A 10 47.92 -41.59 49.60
N ASP A 11 49.01 -41.10 49.00
CA ASP A 11 49.06 -39.74 48.44
C ASP A 11 48.12 -39.59 47.22
N GLU A 12 48.05 -40.62 46.35
CA GLU A 12 47.06 -40.66 45.26
C GLU A 12 45.62 -40.68 45.77
N TYR A 13 45.33 -41.47 46.82
CA TYR A 13 44.01 -41.52 47.43
C TYR A 13 43.57 -40.14 47.97
N GLN A 14 44.46 -39.42 48.66
CA GLN A 14 44.14 -38.08 49.16
C GLN A 14 43.92 -37.07 48.04
N LYS A 15 44.70 -37.17 46.95
CA LYS A 15 44.52 -36.33 45.77
C LYS A 15 43.15 -36.59 45.12
N LEU A 16 42.76 -37.86 44.97
CA LEU A 16 41.46 -38.23 44.42
C LEU A 16 40.31 -37.76 45.29
N LYS A 17 40.43 -37.89 46.62
CA LYS A 17 39.45 -37.38 47.58
C LYS A 17 39.24 -35.88 47.47
N ASN A 18 40.34 -35.11 47.37
CA ASN A 18 40.27 -33.66 47.22
C ASN A 18 39.64 -33.25 45.87
N ASN A 19 39.96 -33.96 44.79
CA ASN A 19 39.36 -33.71 43.49
C ASN A 19 37.85 -34.02 43.47
N ASN A 20 37.42 -35.12 44.10
CA ASN A 20 36.00 -35.45 44.22
C ASN A 20 35.22 -34.42 45.05
N ASN A 21 35.82 -33.94 46.16
CA ASN A 21 35.21 -32.88 46.96
C ASN A 21 35.07 -31.58 46.15
N LYS A 22 36.12 -31.20 45.40
CA LYS A 22 36.08 -30.02 44.54
C LYS A 22 35.03 -30.15 43.43
N LEU A 23 34.98 -31.30 42.77
CA LEU A 23 33.99 -31.57 41.73
C LEU A 23 32.56 -31.52 42.29
N GLY A 24 32.34 -32.04 43.50
CA GLY A 24 31.04 -31.95 44.17
C GLY A 24 30.61 -30.50 44.42
N GLU A 25 31.53 -29.64 44.85
CA GLU A 25 31.25 -28.22 45.06
C GLU A 25 31.03 -27.46 43.75
N ASP A 26 31.82 -27.77 42.70
CA ASP A 26 31.66 -27.18 41.37
C ASP A 26 30.29 -27.54 40.76
N ILE A 27 29.85 -28.79 40.88
CA ILE A 27 28.51 -29.23 40.45
C ILE A 27 27.42 -28.48 41.21
N LYS A 28 27.56 -28.36 42.53
CA LYS A 28 26.60 -27.65 43.37
C LYS A 28 26.49 -26.16 43.00
N ASN A 29 27.61 -25.52 42.69
CA ASN A 29 27.66 -24.14 42.23
C ASN A 29 27.01 -23.99 40.85
N GLN A 30 27.33 -24.86 39.90
CA GLN A 30 26.68 -24.86 38.57
C GLN A 30 25.17 -25.07 38.67
N MET A 31 24.69 -25.96 39.53
CA MET A 31 23.26 -26.16 39.75
C MET A 31 22.58 -24.90 40.29
N LYS A 32 23.24 -24.20 41.21
CA LYS A 32 22.73 -22.94 41.78
C LYS A 32 22.67 -21.83 40.72
N GLU A 33 23.71 -21.69 39.91
CA GLU A 33 23.74 -20.74 38.80
C GLU A 33 22.64 -21.04 37.77
N PHE A 34 22.50 -22.31 37.38
CA PHE A 34 21.45 -22.74 36.45
C PHE A 34 20.06 -22.42 36.99
N GLU A 35 19.80 -22.67 38.27
CA GLU A 35 18.51 -22.37 38.87
C GLU A 35 18.25 -20.86 38.98
N GLN A 36 19.28 -20.07 39.25
CA GLN A 36 19.18 -18.61 39.28
C GLN A 36 18.89 -18.03 37.89
N THR A 37 19.60 -18.48 36.85
CA THR A 37 19.33 -18.11 35.46
C THR A 37 17.93 -18.52 35.04
N ARG A 38 17.49 -19.74 35.40
CA ARG A 38 16.13 -20.20 35.10
C ARG A 38 15.06 -19.33 35.75
N LYS A 39 15.23 -18.97 37.02
CA LYS A 39 14.30 -18.09 37.75
C LYS A 39 14.23 -16.71 37.12
N SER A 40 15.39 -16.12 36.80
CA SER A 40 15.46 -14.81 36.13
C SER A 40 14.77 -14.83 34.76
N LEU A 41 14.96 -15.88 33.97
CA LEU A 41 14.30 -16.01 32.66
C LEU A 41 12.78 -16.12 32.78
N ILE A 42 12.27 -16.89 33.75
CA ILE A 42 10.83 -17.03 34.00
C ILE A 42 10.21 -15.69 34.42
N GLU A 43 10.89 -14.96 35.31
CA GLU A 43 10.41 -13.66 35.77
C GLU A 43 10.39 -12.62 34.64
N ASN A 44 11.43 -12.60 33.81
CA ASN A 44 11.49 -11.73 32.63
C ASN A 44 10.38 -12.05 31.63
N HIS A 45 10.17 -13.32 31.29
CA HIS A 45 9.08 -13.72 30.39
C HIS A 45 7.71 -13.37 30.96
N LYS A 46 7.52 -13.47 32.29
CA LYS A 46 6.26 -13.09 32.93
C LYS A 46 5.99 -11.60 32.78
N LEU A 47 6.99 -10.76 33.03
CA LEU A 47 6.88 -9.30 32.85
C LEU A 47 6.65 -8.92 31.38
N GLU A 48 7.32 -9.58 30.45
CA GLU A 48 7.12 -9.36 29.02
C GLU A 48 5.69 -9.69 28.57
N ILE A 49 5.16 -10.82 29.02
CA ILE A 49 3.76 -11.21 28.74
C ILE A 49 2.77 -10.19 29.31
N GLU A 50 3.01 -9.70 30.53
CA GLU A 50 2.16 -8.69 31.15
C GLU A 50 2.20 -7.36 30.38
N ASN A 51 3.39 -6.92 29.96
CA ASN A 51 3.56 -5.71 29.17
C ASN A 51 2.90 -5.81 27.79
N LEU A 52 3.04 -6.95 27.11
CA LEU A 52 2.38 -7.19 25.83
C LEU A 52 0.85 -7.14 25.97
N LYS A 53 0.30 -7.83 26.98
CA LYS A 53 -1.14 -7.80 27.26
C LYS A 53 -1.65 -6.39 27.53
N LYS A 54 -0.90 -5.60 28.32
CA LYS A 54 -1.27 -4.22 28.62
C LYS A 54 -1.24 -3.35 27.37
N SER A 55 -0.17 -3.44 26.58
CA SER A 55 -0.04 -2.69 25.33
C SER A 55 -1.14 -3.05 24.32
N GLU A 56 -1.51 -4.32 24.22
CA GLU A 56 -2.59 -4.77 23.34
C GLU A 56 -3.96 -4.28 23.82
N SER A 57 -4.21 -4.31 25.13
CA SER A 57 -5.42 -3.75 25.74
C SER A 57 -5.55 -2.24 25.48
N ASP A 58 -4.47 -1.48 25.64
CA ASP A 58 -4.47 -0.04 25.42
C ASP A 58 -4.72 0.28 23.94
N LYS A 59 -4.10 -0.49 23.03
CA LYS A 59 -4.34 -0.37 21.58
C LYS A 59 -5.81 -0.65 21.22
N HIS A 60 -6.38 -1.72 21.76
CA HIS A 60 -7.78 -2.06 21.49
C HIS A 60 -8.74 -1.00 22.03
N GLN A 61 -8.44 -0.41 23.20
CA GLN A 61 -9.25 0.67 23.75
C GLN A 61 -9.22 1.93 22.89
N LEU A 62 -8.05 2.31 22.37
CA LEU A 62 -7.92 3.44 21.43
C LEU A 62 -8.69 3.19 20.12
N GLU A 63 -8.62 1.97 19.60
CA GLU A 63 -9.36 1.57 18.39
C GLU A 63 -10.88 1.68 18.60
N ILE A 64 -11.40 1.18 19.73
CA ILE A 64 -12.82 1.33 20.09
C ILE A 64 -13.22 2.82 20.17
N GLN A 65 -12.36 3.66 20.74
CA GLN A 65 -12.63 5.09 20.84
C GLN A 65 -12.69 5.77 19.47
N GLN A 66 -11.77 5.42 18.56
CA GLN A 66 -11.78 5.92 17.18
C GLN A 66 -13.04 5.50 16.44
N PHE A 67 -13.41 4.21 16.48
CA PHE A 67 -14.64 3.73 15.85
C PHE A 67 -15.90 4.42 16.39
N LYS A 68 -15.95 4.71 17.70
CA LYS A 68 -17.05 5.48 18.28
C LYS A 68 -17.10 6.91 17.73
N GLN A 69 -15.95 7.58 17.62
CA GLN A 69 -15.89 8.94 17.08
C GLN A 69 -16.30 8.99 15.60
N GLU A 70 -15.79 8.06 14.79
CA GLU A 70 -16.15 7.93 13.38
C GLU A 70 -17.65 7.66 13.20
N SER A 71 -18.21 6.76 14.02
CA SER A 71 -19.65 6.47 14.01
C SER A 71 -20.50 7.69 14.37
N GLU A 72 -20.12 8.46 15.39
CA GLU A 72 -20.81 9.71 15.75
C GLU A 72 -20.65 10.80 14.67
N GLN A 73 -19.52 10.84 13.95
CA GLN A 73 -19.34 11.72 12.81
C GLN A 73 -20.29 11.33 11.66
N LEU A 74 -20.28 10.07 11.24
CA LEU A 74 -21.18 9.55 10.20
C LEU A 74 -22.66 9.78 10.54
N LYS A 75 -23.03 9.66 11.82
CA LYS A 75 -24.39 9.95 12.29
C LYS A 75 -24.76 11.43 12.13
N ARG A 76 -23.83 12.35 12.40
CA ARG A 76 -24.03 13.79 12.19
C ARG A 76 -24.14 14.12 10.71
N GLU A 77 -23.25 13.61 9.87
CA GLU A 77 -23.28 13.81 8.42
C GLU A 77 -24.58 13.26 7.81
N LYS A 78 -25.02 12.07 8.25
CA LYS A 78 -26.32 11.51 7.84
C LYS A 78 -27.48 12.41 8.25
N HIS A 79 -27.46 12.97 9.45
CA HIS A 79 -28.51 13.88 9.90
C HIS A 79 -28.54 15.16 9.07
N GLU A 80 -27.38 15.75 8.79
CA GLU A 80 -27.25 16.94 7.94
C GLU A 80 -27.72 16.68 6.51
N SER A 81 -27.33 15.55 5.91
CA SER A 81 -27.79 15.14 4.60
C SER A 81 -29.32 14.98 4.57
N ASN A 82 -29.91 14.40 5.62
CA ASN A 82 -31.36 14.23 5.72
C ASN A 82 -32.09 15.59 5.78
N LEU A 83 -31.56 16.57 6.52
CA LEU A 83 -32.10 17.93 6.54
C LEU A 83 -31.98 18.65 5.20
N GLN A 84 -30.94 18.34 4.42
CA GLN A 84 -30.77 18.90 3.08
C GLN A 84 -31.80 18.31 2.11
N VAL A 85 -32.03 16.99 2.17
CA VAL A 85 -33.06 16.31 1.38
C VAL A 85 -34.44 16.88 1.70
N GLU A 86 -34.77 17.07 2.97
CA GLU A 86 -36.05 17.66 3.39
C GLU A 86 -36.25 19.08 2.85
N ARG A 87 -35.19 19.91 2.88
CA ARG A 87 -35.21 21.26 2.28
C ARG A 87 -35.45 21.22 0.77
N VAL A 88 -34.73 20.37 0.04
CA VAL A 88 -34.92 20.21 -1.41
C VAL A 88 -36.33 19.72 -1.73
N GLN A 89 -36.86 18.79 -0.93
CA GLN A 89 -38.22 18.27 -1.10
C GLN A 89 -39.29 19.35 -0.87
N ALA A 90 -39.09 20.23 0.12
CA ALA A 90 -39.95 21.39 0.34
C ALA A 90 -39.89 22.39 -0.84
N GLU A 91 -38.70 22.68 -1.35
CA GLU A 91 -38.52 23.56 -2.51
C GLU A 91 -39.19 23.02 -3.78
N ILE A 92 -39.06 21.72 -4.04
CA ILE A 92 -39.77 21.04 -5.14
C ILE A 92 -41.29 21.19 -4.97
N SER A 93 -41.81 20.98 -3.76
CA SER A 93 -43.25 21.09 -3.49
C SER A 93 -43.79 22.51 -3.74
N ILE A 94 -43.00 23.54 -3.38
CA ILE A 94 -43.33 24.94 -3.66
C ILE A 94 -43.34 25.19 -5.17
N LEU A 95 -42.29 24.80 -5.90
CA LEU A 95 -42.18 24.99 -7.35
C LEU A 95 -43.32 24.32 -8.13
N LEU A 96 -43.72 23.11 -7.72
CA LEU A 96 -44.85 22.40 -8.30
C LEU A 96 -46.18 23.10 -8.03
N SER A 97 -46.36 23.66 -6.83
CA SER A 97 -47.55 24.41 -6.46
C SER A 97 -47.64 25.74 -7.22
N SER A 98 -46.54 26.48 -7.33
CA SER A 98 -46.46 27.74 -8.10
C SER A 98 -46.69 27.56 -9.61
N SER A 99 -46.42 26.37 -10.16
CA SER A 99 -46.71 26.06 -11.57
C SER A 99 -48.19 25.77 -11.86
N ASN A 100 -49.02 25.54 -10.84
CA ASN A 100 -50.45 25.23 -11.02
C ASN A 100 -51.37 26.46 -11.04
N ASP A 101 -50.86 27.66 -10.71
CA ASP A 101 -51.61 28.91 -10.81
C ASP A 101 -51.72 29.39 -12.27
N LYS A 102 -52.74 28.86 -12.95
CA LYS A 102 -53.16 29.28 -14.28
C LYS A 102 -53.75 30.69 -14.24
N ASN A 103 -52.93 31.73 -14.34
CA ASN A 103 -53.41 33.04 -14.85
C ASN A 103 -52.39 33.94 -15.59
N SER A 104 -51.31 33.40 -16.18
CA SER A 104 -50.33 34.19 -16.99
C SER A 104 -50.07 33.63 -18.41
N LYS A 105 -51.07 32.92 -18.97
CA LYS A 105 -50.93 31.93 -20.05
C LYS A 105 -50.49 32.41 -21.45
N LYS A 106 -50.12 33.68 -21.66
CA LYS A 106 -49.74 34.17 -23.01
C LYS A 106 -48.26 34.52 -23.20
N ASN A 107 -47.56 34.98 -22.16
CA ASN A 107 -46.11 35.24 -22.25
C ASN A 107 -45.25 34.03 -21.85
N SER A 108 -45.77 33.14 -21.01
CA SER A 108 -45.04 31.94 -20.55
C SER A 108 -44.80 30.91 -21.67
N LEU A 109 -45.79 30.69 -22.54
CA LEU A 109 -45.70 29.68 -23.63
C LEU A 109 -44.59 29.97 -24.65
N LYS A 110 -44.25 31.25 -24.88
CA LYS A 110 -43.22 31.64 -25.85
C LYS A 110 -41.81 31.38 -25.30
N ASN A 111 -41.62 31.64 -24.01
CA ASN A 111 -40.37 31.34 -23.31
C ASN A 111 -40.20 29.82 -23.10
N GLN A 112 -41.26 29.13 -22.66
CA GLN A 112 -41.26 27.67 -22.53
C GLN A 112 -40.96 26.96 -23.86
N LYS A 113 -41.47 27.46 -25.00
CA LYS A 113 -41.13 26.90 -26.31
C LYS A 113 -39.65 27.07 -26.66
N LYS A 114 -39.07 28.24 -26.37
CA LYS A 114 -37.64 28.49 -26.59
C LYS A 114 -36.76 27.62 -25.67
N ASP A 115 -37.18 27.42 -24.42
CA ASP A 115 -36.48 26.57 -23.46
C ASP A 115 -36.59 25.09 -23.84
N LEU A 116 -37.74 24.66 -24.36
CA LEU A 116 -37.94 23.32 -24.89
C LEU A 116 -37.07 23.06 -26.13
N ASP A 117 -36.99 24.01 -27.07
CA ASP A 117 -36.12 23.90 -28.25
C ASP A 117 -34.63 23.86 -27.85
N ASN A 118 -34.23 24.64 -26.84
CA ASN A 118 -32.89 24.59 -26.28
C ASN A 118 -32.59 23.26 -25.57
N ALA A 119 -33.54 22.71 -24.80
CA ALA A 119 -33.42 21.42 -24.16
C ALA A 119 -33.33 20.28 -25.19
N LEU A 120 -34.13 20.34 -26.25
CA LEU A 120 -34.10 19.39 -27.36
C LEU A 120 -32.74 19.40 -28.07
N LYS A 121 -32.16 20.59 -28.26
CA LYS A 121 -30.81 20.72 -28.82
C LYS A 121 -29.74 20.12 -27.91
N ARG A 122 -29.80 20.38 -26.60
CA ARG A 122 -28.90 19.76 -25.61
C ARG A 122 -29.02 18.23 -25.59
N CYS A 123 -30.22 17.68 -25.68
CA CYS A 123 -30.41 16.22 -25.76
C CYS A 123 -29.74 15.65 -27.01
N LYS A 124 -29.87 16.30 -28.16
CA LYS A 124 -29.24 15.86 -29.42
C LYS A 124 -27.71 15.94 -29.38
N ASP A 125 -27.18 16.97 -28.73
CA ASP A 125 -25.73 17.12 -28.52
C ASP A 125 -25.21 16.06 -27.53
N GLN A 126 -25.97 15.75 -26.47
CA GLN A 126 -25.66 14.67 -25.53
C GLN A 126 -25.72 13.28 -26.18
N GLU A 127 -26.71 13.02 -27.04
CA GLU A 127 -26.83 11.77 -27.80
C GLU A 127 -25.62 11.57 -28.73
N SER A 128 -25.17 12.64 -29.40
CA SER A 128 -23.95 12.61 -30.21
C SER A 128 -22.69 12.34 -29.36
N LYS A 129 -22.63 12.90 -28.15
CA LYS A 129 -21.55 12.66 -27.19
C LYS A 129 -21.55 11.21 -26.68
N ILE A 130 -22.72 10.64 -26.41
CA ILE A 130 -22.86 9.24 -25.99
C ILE A 130 -22.40 8.31 -27.11
N ASN A 131 -22.84 8.53 -28.35
CA ASN A 131 -22.40 7.74 -29.50
C ASN A 131 -20.88 7.77 -29.69
N GLN A 132 -20.26 8.93 -29.47
CA GLN A 132 -18.80 9.05 -29.52
C GLN A 132 -18.11 8.28 -28.38
N LEU A 133 -18.64 8.37 -27.16
CA LEU A 133 -18.12 7.62 -26.00
C LEU A 133 -18.26 6.10 -26.18
N GLU A 134 -19.34 5.62 -26.77
CA GLU A 134 -19.50 4.19 -27.09
C GLU A 134 -18.48 3.71 -28.12
N LYS A 135 -18.21 4.53 -29.15
CA LYS A 135 -17.18 4.24 -30.14
C LYS A 135 -15.79 4.16 -29.51
N ASP A 136 -15.48 5.07 -28.58
CA ASP A 136 -14.19 5.09 -27.90
C ASP A 136 -14.07 3.98 -26.85
N LYS A 137 -15.18 3.60 -26.18
CA LYS A 137 -15.24 2.41 -25.32
C LYS A 137 -14.95 1.13 -26.10
N SER A 138 -15.47 0.99 -27.32
CA SER A 138 -15.17 -0.15 -28.19
C SER A 138 -13.68 -0.21 -28.56
N LYS A 139 -13.08 0.92 -28.93
CA LYS A 139 -11.64 0.99 -29.25
C LYS A 139 -10.76 0.63 -28.05
N LEU A 140 -11.08 1.16 -26.87
CA LEU A 140 -10.36 0.85 -25.63
C LEU A 140 -10.52 -0.63 -25.24
N HIS A 141 -11.69 -1.22 -25.47
CA HIS A 141 -11.91 -2.64 -25.26
C HIS A 141 -11.08 -3.51 -26.22
N ASP A 142 -10.97 -3.11 -27.49
CA ASP A 142 -10.10 -3.77 -28.47
C ASP A 142 -8.62 -3.65 -28.09
N GLU A 143 -8.20 -2.49 -27.58
CA GLU A 143 -6.83 -2.25 -27.11
C GLU A 143 -6.52 -3.06 -25.84
N LEU A 144 -7.45 -3.11 -24.87
CA LEU A 144 -7.34 -3.95 -23.68
C LEU A 144 -7.24 -5.43 -24.05
N THR A 145 -8.06 -5.88 -25.02
CA THR A 145 -8.02 -7.26 -25.53
C THR A 145 -6.71 -7.58 -26.24
N LYS A 146 -6.14 -6.64 -27.00
CA LYS A 146 -4.80 -6.78 -27.59
C LYS A 146 -3.72 -6.86 -26.54
N LEU A 147 -3.77 -6.00 -25.52
CA LEU A 147 -2.82 -5.99 -24.41
C LEU A 147 -2.90 -7.28 -23.57
N GLN A 148 -4.10 -7.81 -23.34
CA GLN A 148 -4.32 -9.07 -22.64
C GLN A 148 -3.84 -10.29 -23.45
N LYS A 149 -3.94 -10.26 -24.79
CA LYS A 149 -3.32 -11.27 -25.67
C LYS A 149 -1.80 -11.16 -25.72
N SER A 150 -1.24 -9.94 -25.63
CA SER A 150 0.21 -9.76 -25.52
C SER A 150 0.77 -10.17 -24.15
N SER A 151 0.00 -10.06 -23.06
CA SER A 151 0.45 -10.47 -21.73
C SER A 151 0.31 -11.99 -21.48
N SER A 152 -0.62 -12.66 -22.18
CA SER A 152 -0.79 -14.13 -22.13
C SER A 152 0.17 -14.91 -23.05
N SER A 153 1.06 -14.23 -23.79
CA SER A 153 2.10 -14.88 -24.60
C SER A 153 3.51 -14.80 -23.99
N THR A 154 3.66 -14.35 -22.72
CA THR A 154 4.98 -14.22 -22.06
C THR A 154 5.11 -14.88 -20.68
N SER A 155 4.23 -15.80 -20.30
CA SER A 155 4.37 -16.55 -19.05
C SER A 155 4.37 -18.06 -19.26
N SER A 156 5.48 -18.61 -19.77
CA SER A 156 5.83 -20.04 -19.63
C SER A 156 7.29 -20.28 -20.00
N GLN A 157 8.25 -20.09 -19.08
CA GLN A 157 9.52 -20.85 -19.09
C GLN A 157 10.32 -20.65 -17.78
N SER A 158 10.10 -21.54 -16.80
CA SER A 158 11.20 -22.15 -16.03
C SER A 158 10.68 -23.36 -15.24
N SER A 159 10.62 -24.52 -15.89
CA SER A 159 10.56 -25.80 -15.19
C SER A 159 11.32 -26.84 -16.00
N HIS A 160 12.37 -27.37 -15.38
CA HIS A 160 13.21 -28.44 -15.91
C HIS A 160 12.36 -29.65 -16.32
N LYS A 161 12.43 -30.05 -17.60
CA LYS A 161 12.11 -31.42 -18.02
C LYS A 161 12.79 -31.76 -19.36
N PHE A 162 13.43 -32.92 -19.39
CA PHE A 162 14.09 -33.55 -20.52
C PHE A 162 13.26 -33.51 -21.82
N VAL A 163 13.91 -33.26 -22.97
CA VAL A 163 13.32 -33.48 -24.31
C VAL A 163 14.24 -34.34 -25.15
N LEU A 164 13.82 -35.60 -25.37
CA LEU A 164 14.24 -36.41 -26.50
C LEU A 164 13.39 -36.01 -27.73
N GLY A 165 14.08 -35.57 -28.79
CA GLY A 165 13.73 -35.56 -30.22
C GLY A 165 12.29 -35.40 -30.72
N LYS A 166 12.08 -34.42 -31.63
CA LYS A 166 11.85 -34.62 -33.08
C LYS A 166 11.63 -33.29 -33.84
N LYS A 167 11.87 -33.37 -35.16
CA LYS A 167 12.11 -32.37 -36.23
C LYS A 167 11.03 -31.30 -36.52
N PRO A 168 11.38 -30.26 -37.32
CA PRO A 168 10.57 -29.07 -37.61
C PRO A 168 9.74 -29.18 -38.92
N SER A 169 8.74 -28.31 -39.07
CA SER A 169 8.08 -28.03 -40.36
C SER A 169 7.73 -26.53 -40.49
N ASN A 170 7.68 -26.09 -41.73
CA ASN A 170 8.06 -24.78 -42.26
C ASN A 170 6.83 -23.99 -42.80
N LYS A 171 7.05 -22.72 -43.20
CA LYS A 171 6.23 -21.81 -44.06
C LYS A 171 5.11 -21.00 -43.35
N ASN A 172 4.85 -19.71 -43.65
CA ASN A 172 5.21 -18.83 -44.76
C ASN A 172 5.11 -17.33 -44.37
N THR A 173 5.98 -16.53 -44.98
CA THR A 173 6.01 -15.05 -45.08
C THR A 173 4.94 -14.52 -46.05
N THR A 174 4.35 -13.34 -45.80
CA THR A 174 3.89 -12.41 -46.87
C THR A 174 3.75 -10.97 -46.32
N THR A 175 4.56 -10.09 -46.90
CA THR A 175 4.62 -8.62 -46.84
C THR A 175 3.51 -7.99 -47.71
N THR A 176 3.20 -6.68 -47.53
CA THR A 176 2.57 -5.69 -48.48
C THR A 176 1.45 -4.90 -47.75
N THR A 177 1.26 -3.57 -47.80
CA THR A 177 1.96 -2.40 -48.34
C THR A 177 1.31 -1.13 -47.76
N THR A 178 2.15 -0.12 -47.59
CA THR A 178 1.95 1.31 -47.35
C THR A 178 0.81 1.97 -48.14
N THR A 179 0.03 2.85 -47.50
CA THR A 179 -0.50 4.05 -48.18
C THR A 179 -0.40 5.27 -47.26
N THR A 180 0.34 6.25 -47.78
CA THR A 180 0.73 7.54 -47.21
C THR A 180 -0.16 8.64 -47.83
N THR A 181 -0.58 9.65 -47.05
CA THR A 181 -0.79 11.05 -47.48
C THR A 181 -1.18 11.89 -46.24
N THR A 182 -0.29 12.73 -45.67
CA THR A 182 -0.07 14.19 -45.95
C THR A 182 -1.30 15.04 -45.58
N THR A 183 -1.26 16.15 -44.81
CA THR A 183 -0.20 17.12 -44.47
C THR A 183 -0.74 18.14 -43.43
N THR A 184 0.19 18.78 -42.71
CA THR A 184 0.19 20.19 -42.21
C THR A 184 -0.68 20.64 -41.03
N THR A 185 -0.02 20.72 -39.86
CA THR A 185 0.19 21.90 -38.98
C THR A 185 -0.94 22.92 -38.73
N SER A 186 -1.47 22.96 -37.49
CA SER A 186 -1.59 24.18 -36.65
C SER A 186 -2.19 23.91 -35.26
N SER A 187 -1.39 24.16 -34.20
CA SER A 187 -1.73 24.51 -32.79
C SER A 187 -2.67 23.63 -31.92
N PRO A 188 -2.34 23.39 -30.62
CA PRO A 188 -3.06 22.46 -29.74
C PRO A 188 -4.27 23.11 -29.03
N PRO A 189 -5.43 22.43 -28.89
CA PRO A 189 -6.49 22.86 -27.98
C PRO A 189 -6.40 22.12 -26.62
N LEU A 190 -6.21 22.93 -25.58
CA LEU A 190 -6.35 22.72 -24.14
C LEU A 190 -6.93 21.36 -23.69
N VAL A 191 -6.07 20.56 -23.05
CA VAL A 191 -6.44 19.39 -22.24
C VAL A 191 -7.25 19.86 -21.03
N GLN A 192 -8.53 19.48 -20.98
CA GLN A 192 -9.37 19.68 -19.80
C GLN A 192 -8.90 18.73 -18.68
N ALA A 193 -8.68 19.29 -17.50
CA ALA A 193 -8.00 18.65 -16.39
C ALA A 193 -8.69 17.35 -15.91
N PRO A 194 -7.91 16.35 -15.43
CA PRO A 194 -8.44 15.12 -14.85
C PRO A 194 -9.37 15.43 -13.66
N PRO A 195 -10.34 14.55 -13.33
CA PRO A 195 -11.12 14.68 -12.11
C PRO A 195 -10.19 14.78 -10.89
N PRO A 196 -10.57 15.55 -9.85
CA PRO A 196 -9.74 15.71 -8.66
C PRO A 196 -9.53 14.32 -8.06
N LEU A 197 -8.30 13.82 -8.14
CA LEU A 197 -7.89 12.67 -7.35
C LEU A 197 -8.02 13.08 -5.89
N ASP A 198 -8.57 12.19 -5.07
CA ASP A 198 -8.59 12.38 -3.63
C ASP A 198 -7.14 12.55 -3.13
N GLU A 199 -6.82 13.74 -2.65
CA GLU A 199 -5.45 14.10 -2.23
C GLU A 199 -4.97 13.18 -1.10
N ASP A 200 -5.90 12.65 -0.30
CA ASP A 200 -5.66 11.69 0.77
C ASP A 200 -5.24 10.31 0.25
N ASP A 201 -5.83 9.85 -0.86
CA ASP A 201 -5.45 8.58 -1.51
C ASP A 201 -4.07 8.69 -2.16
N ILE A 202 -3.79 9.80 -2.86
CA ILE A 202 -2.47 10.05 -3.44
C ILE A 202 -1.41 10.06 -2.35
N THR A 203 -1.69 10.73 -1.23
CA THR A 203 -0.76 10.87 -0.11
C THR A 203 -0.53 9.53 0.57
N SER A 204 -1.57 8.71 0.73
CA SER A 204 -1.47 7.36 1.30
C SER A 204 -0.64 6.42 0.43
N VAL A 205 -0.85 6.44 -0.88
CA VAL A 205 -0.04 5.66 -1.84
C VAL A 205 1.42 6.12 -1.84
N LYS A 206 1.67 7.43 -1.79
CA LYS A 206 3.01 8.02 -1.66
C LYS A 206 3.69 7.60 -0.36
N LYS A 207 3.00 7.65 0.78
CA LYS A 207 3.52 7.18 2.09
C LYS A 207 3.91 5.70 2.03
N PHE A 208 3.02 4.86 1.50
CA PHE A 208 3.29 3.42 1.35
C PHE A 208 4.53 3.16 0.47
N ALA A 209 4.60 3.79 -0.71
CA ALA A 209 5.73 3.64 -1.63
C ALA A 209 7.05 4.09 -0.99
N PHE A 210 7.03 5.17 -0.20
CA PHE A 210 8.20 5.65 0.53
C PHE A 210 8.68 4.63 1.56
N TYR A 211 7.79 4.15 2.44
CA TYR A 211 8.18 3.22 3.49
C TYR A 211 8.72 1.91 2.93
N TYR A 212 8.11 1.39 1.87
CA TYR A 212 8.61 0.19 1.18
C TYR A 212 10.02 0.41 0.61
N MET A 213 10.23 1.52 -0.10
CA MET A 213 11.53 1.85 -0.71
C MET A 213 12.63 2.10 0.32
N ASN A 214 12.32 2.87 1.36
CA ASN A 214 13.23 3.16 2.45
C ASN A 214 13.64 1.90 3.22
N LEU A 215 12.68 0.99 3.47
CA LEU A 215 12.97 -0.30 4.09
C LEU A 215 13.91 -1.15 3.23
N ALA A 216 13.71 -1.21 1.91
CA ALA A 216 14.58 -1.94 1.00
C ALA A 216 16.01 -1.37 1.01
N ILE A 217 16.16 -0.05 0.96
CA ILE A 217 17.47 0.62 0.94
C ILE A 217 18.18 0.46 2.30
N LYS A 218 17.47 0.59 3.43
CA LYS A 218 18.05 0.35 4.77
C LYS A 218 18.51 -1.09 4.94
N THR A 219 17.72 -2.05 4.44
CA THR A 219 18.07 -3.47 4.48
C THR A 219 19.35 -3.74 3.68
N ASP A 220 19.49 -3.16 2.48
CA ASP A 220 20.70 -3.26 1.65
C ASP A 220 21.91 -2.55 2.28
N ALA A 221 21.71 -1.43 3.00
CA ALA A 221 22.77 -0.76 3.73
C ALA A 221 23.25 -1.61 4.93
N MET A 222 22.33 -2.21 5.68
CA MET A 222 22.64 -3.10 6.80
C MET A 222 23.41 -4.35 6.36
N THR A 223 23.02 -5.00 5.26
CA THR A 223 23.74 -6.17 4.74
C THR A 223 25.15 -5.82 4.27
N LYS A 224 25.39 -4.56 3.88
CA LYS A 224 26.72 -4.03 3.53
C LYS A 224 27.51 -3.47 4.73
N GLY A 225 26.97 -3.57 5.95
CA GLY A 225 27.62 -3.06 7.17
C GLY A 225 27.69 -1.53 7.24
N LEU A 226 26.81 -0.82 6.54
CA LEU A 226 26.76 0.64 6.53
C LEU A 226 25.80 1.17 7.61
N PRO A 227 26.12 2.31 8.26
CA PRO A 227 25.22 2.92 9.25
C PRO A 227 23.93 3.40 8.57
N CYS A 228 22.78 3.05 9.17
CA CYS A 228 21.45 3.33 8.63
C CYS A 228 20.66 4.36 9.46
N ASN A 229 21.37 5.32 10.06
CA ASN A 229 20.81 6.25 11.04
C ASN A 229 20.12 7.46 10.37
N ILE A 230 19.06 7.17 9.60
CA ILE A 230 18.22 8.21 8.97
C ILE A 230 16.82 8.19 9.57
N ASN A 231 16.32 9.38 9.93
CA ASN A 231 14.93 9.56 10.33
C ASN A 231 14.04 9.51 9.09
N SER A 232 13.29 8.42 8.97
CA SER A 232 12.41 8.16 7.83
C SER A 232 11.31 9.22 7.67
N SER A 233 10.82 9.77 8.78
CA SER A 233 9.72 10.74 8.76
C SER A 233 10.17 12.10 8.20
N ASP A 234 11.34 12.59 8.63
CA ASP A 234 11.88 13.88 8.16
C ASP A 234 12.18 13.84 6.66
N ILE A 235 12.67 12.71 6.16
CA ILE A 235 12.94 12.54 4.73
C ILE A 235 11.63 12.49 3.93
N LEU A 236 10.60 11.82 4.43
CA LEU A 236 9.31 11.78 3.77
C LEU A 236 8.66 13.17 3.71
N GLU A 237 8.72 13.92 4.80
CA GLU A 237 8.24 15.29 4.85
C GLU A 237 9.02 16.18 3.88
N GLU A 238 10.35 16.07 3.84
CA GLU A 238 11.20 16.79 2.88
C GLU A 238 10.84 16.44 1.42
N LEU A 239 10.61 15.17 1.10
CA LEU A 239 10.25 14.70 -0.24
C LEU A 239 8.87 15.20 -0.68
N LEU A 240 7.90 15.21 0.23
CA LEU A 240 6.54 15.69 -0.02
C LEU A 240 6.53 17.22 -0.13
N SER A 241 7.17 17.94 0.79
CA SER A 241 7.26 19.42 0.77
C SER A 241 8.00 19.93 -0.46
N LYS A 242 9.03 19.22 -0.94
CA LYS A 242 9.77 19.58 -2.16
C LYS A 242 9.13 19.06 -3.46
N ASN A 243 7.97 18.39 -3.38
CA ASN A 243 7.30 17.78 -4.53
C ASN A 243 8.24 16.92 -5.39
N ILE A 244 9.16 16.20 -4.75
CA ILE A 244 10.11 15.36 -5.46
C ILE A 244 9.35 14.19 -6.08
N LYS A 245 9.59 13.93 -7.37
CA LYS A 245 8.97 12.79 -8.07
C LYS A 245 9.43 11.47 -7.44
N VAL A 246 8.49 10.53 -7.26
CA VAL A 246 8.72 9.20 -6.65
C VAL A 246 9.92 8.46 -7.27
N GLN A 247 10.15 8.61 -8.57
CA GLN A 247 11.29 8.01 -9.29
C GLN A 247 12.66 8.42 -8.73
N HIS A 248 12.78 9.59 -8.11
CA HIS A 248 14.03 10.12 -7.56
C HIS A 248 14.16 9.90 -6.05
N TRP A 249 13.17 9.29 -5.40
CA TRP A 249 13.19 9.11 -3.95
C TRP A 249 14.31 8.17 -3.51
N SER A 250 14.62 7.15 -4.31
CA SER A 250 15.71 6.20 -4.04
C SER A 250 17.08 6.90 -4.01
N GLU A 251 17.30 7.85 -4.91
CA GLU A 251 18.52 8.65 -4.99
C GLU A 251 18.67 9.56 -3.78
N VAL A 252 17.59 10.23 -3.37
CA VAL A 252 17.56 11.12 -2.20
C VAL A 252 17.82 10.35 -0.91
N ILE A 253 17.14 9.21 -0.71
CA ILE A 253 17.33 8.34 0.45
C ILE A 253 18.78 7.81 0.49
N SER A 254 19.30 7.35 -0.65
CA SER A 254 20.68 6.86 -0.76
C SER A 254 21.72 7.96 -0.49
N LYS A 255 21.44 9.19 -0.91
CA LYS A 255 22.30 10.35 -0.64
C LYS A 255 22.31 10.70 0.85
N LYS A 256 21.13 10.76 1.49
CA LYS A 256 20.99 11.01 2.94
C LYS A 256 21.64 9.93 3.81
N LEU A 257 21.62 8.67 3.36
CA LEU A 257 22.34 7.57 4.01
C LEU A 257 23.87 7.72 3.91
N LYS A 258 24.38 8.30 2.82
CA LYS A 258 25.82 8.57 2.65
C LYS A 258 26.29 9.81 3.38
N GLU A 259 25.42 10.82 3.54
CA GLU A 259 25.70 12.06 4.27
C GLU A 259 25.75 11.87 5.79
N ASN A 260 25.08 10.84 6.34
CA ASN A 260 25.12 10.47 7.76
C ASN A 260 26.24 9.47 8.12
N LYS A 261 27.34 9.48 7.38
CA LYS A 261 28.57 8.72 7.69
C LYS A 261 29.54 9.51 8.55
#